data_AF-A0A7S0S303-F1
#
_entry.id   AF-A0A7S0S303-F1
#
_cell.length_a   1.000
_cell.length_b   1.000
_cell.length_c   1.000
_cell.angle_alpha   90.00
_cell.angle_beta   90.00
_cell.angle_gamma   90.00
#
_symmetry.space_group_name_H-M   'P 1'
#
loop_
_entity.id
_entity.type
_entity.pdbx_description
1 polymer ?
#
loop_
_entity_poly.entity_id
_entity_poly.type
_entity_poly.pdbx_seq_one_letter_code
_entity_poly.pdbx_strand_id
1 'polypeptide(L)'
;DSVVLRGVVGQGGYGHVYRGTWRGMRVAVKTVLFTSSGEGPRTPLASAVKEAAICLAVNHRNLVATYRYHIKDVEDGKAEEGSRLAVHQGPGVQTDFKLYLIQELCACSLDKALQQRLLHTPTGEPSEACIL
;
A
#
# COMPACT_ATOMS: atom_id res chain seq x y z
N ASP A 1 11.79 11.15 -8.35
CA ASP A 1 10.59 10.74 -7.58
C ASP A 1 10.74 9.32 -7.04
N SER A 2 11.57 9.12 -6.01
CA SER A 2 11.77 7.80 -5.40
C SER A 2 10.99 7.68 -4.09
N VAL A 3 10.52 6.48 -3.78
CA VAL A 3 9.93 6.13 -2.48
C VAL A 3 10.92 5.26 -1.71
N VAL A 4 11.13 5.59 -0.44
CA VAL A 4 11.98 4.80 0.46
C VAL A 4 11.08 4.01 1.39
N LEU A 5 11.07 2.68 1.26
CA LEU A 5 10.35 1.81 2.18
C LEU A 5 11.10 1.70 3.51
N ARG A 6 10.35 1.57 4.60
CA ARG A 6 10.86 1.40 5.95
C ARG A 6 10.50 0.00 6.45
N GLY A 7 9.41 -0.14 7.18
CA GLY A 7 8.94 -1.40 7.76
C GLY A 7 7.51 -1.72 7.33
N VAL A 8 7.15 -2.99 7.39
CA VAL A 8 5.78 -3.46 7.17
C VAL A 8 4.89 -2.95 8.30
N VAL A 9 3.75 -2.37 7.95
CA VAL A 9 2.71 -1.92 8.89
C VAL A 9 1.43 -2.75 8.80
N GLY A 10 1.28 -3.53 7.73
CA GLY A 10 0.16 -4.45 7.56
C GLY A 10 0.41 -5.44 6.43
N GLN A 11 -0.36 -6.53 6.44
CA GLN A 11 -0.35 -7.54 5.40
C GLN A 11 -1.80 -7.93 5.09
N GLY A 12 -2.11 -8.13 3.83
CA GLY A 12 -3.38 -8.70 3.36
C GLY A 12 -3.12 -9.83 2.37
N GLY A 13 -4.19 -10.46 1.87
CA GLY A 13 -4.09 -11.61 0.97
C GLY A 13 -3.31 -11.36 -0.33
N TYR A 14 -3.24 -10.10 -0.78
CA TYR A 14 -2.63 -9.73 -2.06
C TYR A 14 -1.29 -8.99 -1.93
N GLY A 15 -0.77 -8.83 -0.70
CA GLY A 15 0.53 -8.21 -0.47
C GLY A 15 0.65 -7.48 0.87
N HIS A 16 1.63 -6.58 0.93
CA HIS A 16 2.02 -5.88 2.14
C HIS A 16 1.75 -4.37 2.03
N VAL A 17 1.59 -3.74 3.19
CA VAL A 17 1.60 -2.29 3.35
C VAL A 17 2.85 -1.92 4.13
N TYR A 18 3.65 -1.03 3.57
CA TYR A 18 4.87 -0.52 4.19
C TYR A 18 4.68 0.91 4.65
N ARG A 19 5.30 1.28 5.75
CA ARG A 19 5.60 2.68 6.02
C ARG A 19 6.71 3.12 5.06
N GLY A 20 6.61 4.32 4.51
CA GLY A 20 7.62 4.86 3.61
C GLY A 20 7.82 6.37 3.75
N THR A 21 8.78 6.87 2.98
CA THR A 21 9.02 8.30 2.77
C THR A 21 9.01 8.61 1.28
N TRP A 22 8.17 9.56 0.86
CA TRP A 22 8.08 10.02 -0.52
C TRP A 22 8.04 11.54 -0.55
N ARG A 23 8.97 12.18 -1.28
CA ARG A 23 9.12 13.66 -1.33
C ARG A 23 9.17 14.31 0.07
N GLY A 24 9.83 13.66 1.03
CA GLY A 24 9.91 14.11 2.42
C GLY A 24 8.66 13.83 3.28
N MET A 25 7.53 13.41 2.67
CA MET A 25 6.30 13.06 3.39
C MET A 25 6.33 11.60 3.89
N ARG A 26 5.76 11.37 5.07
CA ARG A 26 5.48 10.01 5.56
C ARG A 26 4.28 9.46 4.79
N VAL A 27 4.40 8.23 4.28
CA VAL A 27 3.37 7.59 3.45
C VAL A 27 3.16 6.14 3.84
N ALA A 28 1.98 5.61 3.51
CA ALA A 28 1.74 4.18 3.42
C ALA A 28 1.95 3.73 1.97
N VAL A 29 2.66 2.63 1.77
CA VAL A 29 2.91 2.06 0.44
C VAL A 29 2.30 0.67 0.39
N LYS A 30 1.14 0.54 -0.26
CA LYS A 30 0.50 -0.76 -0.48
C LYS A 30 1.09 -1.39 -1.74
N THR A 31 1.59 -2.61 -1.60
CA THR A 31 2.08 -3.42 -2.71
C THR A 31 1.07 -4.50 -3.04
N VAL A 32 0.80 -4.69 -4.33
CA VAL A 32 -0.05 -5.76 -4.85
C VAL A 32 0.74 -6.53 -5.90
N LEU A 33 0.83 -7.84 -5.73
CA LEU A 33 1.45 -8.74 -6.69
C LEU A 33 0.37 -9.44 -7.50
N PHE A 34 0.54 -9.53 -8.82
CA PHE A 34 -0.39 -10.25 -9.68
C PHE A 34 0.31 -10.76 -10.94
N THR A 35 -0.21 -11.86 -11.46
CA THR A 35 0.12 -12.39 -12.79
C THR A 35 -0.84 -11.83 -13.81
N SER A 36 -0.36 -11.39 -14.97
CA SER A 36 -1.26 -10.98 -16.05
C SER A 36 -1.32 -12.07 -17.10
N SER A 37 -2.45 -12.76 -17.18
CA SER A 37 -2.73 -13.72 -18.23
C SER A 37 -3.80 -13.20 -19.19
N GLY A 38 -3.67 -13.55 -20.47
CA GLY A 38 -4.59 -13.18 -21.53
C GLY A 38 -4.38 -11.76 -22.10
N GLU A 39 -5.16 -11.45 -23.12
CA GLU A 39 -5.13 -10.16 -23.83
C GLU A 39 -6.52 -9.49 -23.77
N GLY A 40 -6.52 -8.15 -23.79
CA GLY A 40 -7.75 -7.34 -23.81
C GLY A 40 -8.06 -6.58 -22.51
N PRO A 41 -9.23 -5.95 -22.41
CA PRO A 41 -9.54 -4.95 -21.37
C PRO A 41 -9.89 -5.53 -20.00
N ARG A 42 -9.98 -6.86 -19.87
CA ARG A 42 -10.32 -7.57 -18.63
C ARG A 42 -9.14 -8.29 -18.00
N THR A 43 -7.92 -8.00 -18.44
CA THR A 43 -6.71 -8.59 -17.85
C THR A 43 -6.53 -8.11 -16.39
N PRO A 44 -5.80 -8.88 -15.57
CA PRO A 44 -5.42 -8.44 -14.23
C PRO A 44 -4.65 -7.11 -14.25
N LEU A 45 -3.76 -6.90 -15.22
CA LEU A 45 -3.05 -5.63 -15.41
C LEU A 45 -4.01 -4.48 -15.71
N ALA A 46 -4.94 -4.64 -16.65
CA ALA A 46 -5.92 -3.60 -16.97
C ALA A 46 -6.80 -3.25 -15.77
N SER A 47 -7.23 -4.26 -15.01
CA SER A 47 -7.99 -4.07 -13.77
C SER A 47 -7.17 -3.33 -12.71
N ALA A 48 -5.92 -3.71 -12.49
CA ALA A 48 -5.03 -3.07 -11.53
C ALA A 48 -4.76 -1.60 -11.89
N VAL A 49 -4.51 -1.30 -13.17
CA VAL A 49 -4.36 0.08 -13.66
C VAL A 49 -5.64 0.87 -13.43
N LYS A 50 -6.81 0.29 -13.75
CA LYS A 50 -8.10 0.95 -13.58
C LYS A 50 -8.39 1.27 -12.12
N GLU A 51 -8.20 0.31 -11.22
CA GLU A 51 -8.37 0.51 -9.78
C GLU A 51 -7.41 1.59 -9.25
N ALA A 52 -6.13 1.53 -9.63
CA ALA A 52 -5.13 2.51 -9.23
C ALA A 52 -5.48 3.93 -9.72
N ALA A 53 -5.98 4.06 -10.96
CA ALA A 53 -6.41 5.32 -11.52
C ALA A 53 -7.64 5.89 -10.79
N ILE A 54 -8.62 5.05 -10.43
CA ILE A 54 -9.78 5.47 -9.63
C ILE A 54 -9.32 5.93 -8.25
N CYS A 55 -8.48 5.17 -7.56
CA CYS A 55 -7.95 5.55 -6.25
C CYS A 55 -7.21 6.89 -6.29
N LEU A 56 -6.49 7.17 -7.37
CA LEU A 56 -5.78 8.44 -7.57
C LEU A 56 -6.74 9.61 -7.87
N ALA A 57 -7.85 9.36 -8.57
CA ALA A 57 -8.79 10.40 -8.99
C ALA A 57 -9.75 10.85 -7.86
N VAL A 58 -10.00 9.98 -6.88
CA VAL A 58 -10.92 10.29 -5.77
C VAL A 58 -10.16 10.99 -4.64
N ASN A 59 -10.53 12.25 -4.36
CA ASN A 59 -9.94 13.06 -3.30
C ASN A 59 -11.05 13.69 -2.45
N HIS A 60 -11.23 13.19 -1.22
CA HIS A 60 -12.22 13.68 -0.29
C HIS A 60 -11.71 13.52 1.14
N ARG A 61 -12.10 14.43 2.06
CA ARG A 61 -11.64 14.46 3.45
C ARG A 61 -11.75 13.12 4.18
N ASN A 62 -12.81 12.36 3.90
CA ASN A 62 -13.10 11.09 4.58
C ASN A 62 -12.65 9.86 3.79
N LEU A 63 -11.77 10.03 2.81
CA LEU A 63 -11.18 8.94 2.03
C LEU A 63 -9.65 9.06 2.08
N VAL A 64 -8.98 7.92 2.24
CA VAL A 64 -7.52 7.87 2.26
C VAL A 64 -6.98 8.34 0.91
N ALA A 65 -6.21 9.43 0.92
CA ALA A 65 -5.67 10.00 -0.30
C ALA A 65 -4.63 9.06 -0.93
N THR A 66 -4.75 8.83 -2.23
CA THR A 66 -3.70 8.18 -3.03
C THR A 66 -2.95 9.25 -3.80
N TYR A 67 -1.65 9.36 -3.58
CA TYR A 67 -0.82 10.41 -4.18
C TYR A 67 -0.23 9.99 -5.53
N ARG A 68 0.09 8.70 -5.68
CA ARG A 68 0.70 8.16 -6.89
C ARG A 68 0.61 6.64 -6.92
N TYR A 69 0.75 6.06 -8.11
CA TYR A 69 0.99 4.63 -8.27
C TYR A 69 2.14 4.34 -9.24
N HIS A 70 2.75 3.16 -9.09
CA HIS A 70 3.75 2.62 -10.00
C HIS A 70 3.48 1.14 -10.24
N ILE A 71 3.59 0.69 -11.48
CA ILE A 71 3.59 -0.73 -11.83
C ILE A 71 4.99 -1.07 -12.33
N LYS A 72 5.55 -2.15 -11.82
CA LYS A 72 6.84 -2.68 -12.25
C LYS A 72 6.70 -4.13 -12.61
N ASP A 73 7.39 -4.54 -13.66
CA ASP A 73 7.56 -5.94 -13.99
C ASP A 73 8.47 -6.58 -12.94
N VAL A 74 8.13 -7.79 -12.54
CA VAL A 74 8.92 -8.58 -11.60
C VAL A 74 9.78 -9.50 -12.45
N GLU A 75 10.95 -9.00 -12.86
CA GLU A 75 11.93 -9.87 -13.51
C GLU A 75 12.43 -10.91 -12.50
N ASP A 76 12.35 -12.19 -12.87
CA ASP A 76 12.99 -13.28 -12.15
C ASP A 76 14.52 -13.07 -12.16
N GLY A 77 15.07 -12.47 -11.10
CA GLY A 77 16.47 -12.71 -10.71
C GLY A 77 17.54 -11.64 -11.01
N LYS A 78 17.25 -10.34 -10.98
CA LYS A 78 18.30 -9.34 -10.72
C LYS A 78 17.92 -8.43 -9.55
N ALA A 79 18.53 -8.72 -8.40
CA ALA A 79 18.58 -7.80 -7.29
C ALA A 79 19.35 -6.54 -7.72
N GLU A 80 18.62 -5.51 -8.16
CA GLU A 80 19.14 -4.16 -8.32
C GLU A 80 19.51 -3.61 -6.94
N GLU A 81 20.81 -3.66 -6.62
CA GLU A 81 21.44 -3.23 -5.36
C GLU A 81 21.28 -1.71 -5.07
N GLY A 82 20.62 -0.96 -5.97
CA GLY A 82 20.31 0.47 -5.82
C GLY A 82 18.87 0.80 -5.42
N SER A 83 17.95 -0.17 -5.37
CA SER A 83 16.55 0.07 -5.00
C SER A 83 16.13 -0.88 -3.87
N ARG A 84 16.24 -0.44 -2.61
CA ARG A 84 15.94 -1.19 -1.36
C ARG A 84 14.47 -1.64 -1.25
N LEU A 85 14.00 -2.50 -2.16
CA LEU A 85 12.64 -3.03 -2.26
C LEU A 85 12.65 -4.57 -2.21
N ALA A 86 13.35 -5.15 -1.23
CA ALA A 86 13.26 -6.59 -0.97
C ALA A 86 11.95 -6.88 -0.21
N VAL A 87 11.07 -7.67 -0.82
CA VAL A 87 9.86 -8.21 -0.19
C VAL A 87 10.12 -9.69 0.04
N HIS A 88 9.93 -10.16 1.27
CA HIS A 88 10.01 -11.58 1.58
C HIS A 88 8.85 -12.31 0.90
N GLN A 89 9.18 -13.18 -0.07
CA GLN A 89 8.25 -14.12 -0.68
C GLN A 89 8.08 -15.35 0.22
N GLY A 90 6.85 -15.84 0.37
CA GLY A 90 6.62 -17.25 0.68
C GLY A 90 6.90 -18.10 -0.57
N PRO A 91 7.32 -19.37 -0.43
CA PRO A 91 7.77 -20.16 -1.57
C PRO A 91 6.62 -20.48 -2.54
N GLY A 92 6.77 -20.15 -3.82
CA GLY A 92 6.11 -20.86 -4.92
C GLY A 92 5.10 -20.13 -5.83
N VAL A 93 4.87 -18.82 -5.71
CA VAL A 93 3.96 -18.09 -6.63
C VAL A 93 4.78 -17.14 -7.51
N GLN A 94 4.91 -17.48 -8.80
CA GLN A 94 5.48 -16.60 -9.82
C GLN A 94 4.47 -15.48 -10.10
N THR A 95 4.92 -14.23 -10.09
CA THR A 95 4.06 -13.04 -10.32
C THR A 95 4.76 -12.13 -11.30
N ASP A 96 4.06 -11.69 -12.33
CA ASP A 96 4.69 -10.92 -13.42
C ASP A 96 4.78 -9.43 -13.10
N PHE A 97 3.86 -8.90 -12.29
CA PHE A 97 3.76 -7.48 -12.00
C PHE A 97 3.64 -7.18 -10.51
N LYS A 98 4.18 -6.02 -10.14
CA LYS A 98 4.07 -5.44 -8.81
C LYS A 98 3.56 -4.00 -8.90
N LEU A 99 2.35 -3.79 -8.42
CA LEU A 99 1.75 -2.48 -8.24
C LEU A 99 2.15 -1.91 -6.87
N TYR A 100 2.50 -0.63 -6.85
CA TYR A 100 2.75 0.17 -5.67
C TYR A 100 1.74 1.32 -5.65
N LEU A 101 0.94 1.43 -4.59
CA LEU A 101 0.08 2.58 -4.30
C LEU A 101 0.73 3.40 -3.19
N ILE A 102 1.03 4.66 -3.44
CA ILE A 102 1.58 5.61 -2.47
C ILE A 102 0.42 6.40 -1.90
N GLN A 103 0.14 6.23 -0.62
CA GLN A 103 -1.05 6.72 0.05
C GLN A 103 -0.71 7.50 1.32
N GLU A 104 -1.68 8.24 1.80
CA GLU A 104 -1.68 8.83 3.14
C GLU A 104 -1.40 7.77 4.21
N LEU A 105 -0.59 8.14 5.22
CA LEU A 105 -0.30 7.28 6.36
C LEU A 105 -1.25 7.61 7.52
N CYS A 106 -2.27 6.78 7.72
CA CYS A 106 -3.20 6.90 8.83
C CYS A 106 -2.59 6.42 10.17
N ALA A 107 -3.14 6.88 11.30
CA ALA A 107 -2.68 6.51 12.63
C ALA A 107 -2.85 5.00 12.92
N CYS A 108 -4.06 4.48 12.71
CA CYS A 108 -4.38 3.05 12.78
C CYS A 108 -5.71 2.76 12.08
N SER A 109 -6.05 1.48 11.98
CA SER A 109 -7.38 1.04 11.57
C SER A 109 -8.36 1.06 12.75
N LEU A 110 -9.65 1.15 12.45
CA LEU A 110 -10.71 1.13 13.47
C LEU A 110 -10.70 -0.16 14.29
N ASP A 111 -10.41 -1.31 13.68
CA ASP A 111 -10.33 -2.58 14.41
C ASP A 111 -9.26 -2.54 15.51
N LYS A 112 -8.09 -1.99 15.18
CA LYS A 112 -6.98 -1.85 16.13
C LYS A 112 -7.30 -0.82 17.19
N ALA A 113 -7.92 0.30 16.82
CA ALA A 113 -8.38 1.31 17.77
C ALA A 113 -9.37 0.75 18.79
N LEU A 114 -10.32 -0.07 18.35
CA LEU A 114 -11.30 -0.73 19.22
C LEU A 114 -10.65 -1.75 20.15
N GLN A 115 -9.80 -2.64 19.61
CA GLN A 115 -9.11 -3.66 20.39
C GLN A 115 -8.21 -3.06 21.47
N GLN A 116 -7.53 -1.96 21.14
CA GLN A 116 -6.62 -1.27 22.04
C GLN A 116 -7.30 -0.18 22.89
N ARG A 117 -8.63 -0.04 22.78
CA ARG A 117 -9.44 0.98 23.48
C ARG A 117 -8.92 2.42 23.29
N LEU A 118 -8.40 2.71 22.10
CA LEU A 118 -7.80 4.01 21.77
C LEU A 118 -8.83 5.10 21.48
N LEU A 119 -10.12 4.76 21.42
CA LEU A 119 -11.20 5.72 21.22
C LEU A 119 -11.43 6.60 22.44
N HIS A 120 -10.95 6.18 23.62
CA HIS A 120 -11.06 6.94 24.85
C HIS A 120 -9.67 7.15 25.46
N THR A 121 -9.48 8.32 26.06
CA THR A 121 -8.37 8.60 26.95
C THR A 121 -8.51 7.78 28.25
N PRO A 122 -7.45 7.66 29.07
CA PRO A 122 -7.53 6.99 30.37
C PRO A 122 -8.59 7.58 31.31
N THR A 123 -8.98 8.84 31.10
CA THR A 123 -10.02 9.55 31.86
C THR A 123 -11.43 9.37 31.29
N GLY A 124 -11.60 8.63 30.19
CA GLY A 124 -12.90 8.31 29.56
C GLY A 124 -13.33 9.25 28.42
N GLU A 125 -12.64 10.37 28.24
CA GLU A 125 -12.93 11.35 27.17
C GLU A 125 -12.59 10.77 25.79
N PRO A 126 -13.35 11.11 24.73
CA PRO A 126 -13.05 10.67 23.38
C PRO A 126 -11.67 11.16 22.91
N SER A 127 -10.94 10.28 22.22
CA SER A 127 -9.58 10.53 21.73
C SER A 127 -9.59 10.97 20.27
N GLU A 128 -9.04 12.16 19.99
CA GLU A 128 -8.90 12.66 18.61
C GLU A 128 -7.80 11.94 17.83
N ALA A 129 -6.88 11.24 18.51
CA ALA A 129 -5.71 10.60 17.90
C ALA A 129 -6.04 9.41 16.98
N CYS A 130 -7.28 8.90 17.03
CA CYS A 130 -7.76 7.82 16.14
C CYS A 130 -8.76 8.30 15.07
N ILE A 131 -9.13 9.58 15.08
CA ILE A 131 -10.24 10.10 14.26
C ILE A 131 -9.74 10.74 12.94
N LEU A 132 -8.43 10.94 12.79
CA LEU A 132 -7.77 11.49 11.59
C LEU A 132 -6.49 10.69 11.27
#